data_AF-C1B116-F1
#
_entry.id   AF-C1B116-F1
#
_cell.length_a   1.000
_cell.length_b   1.000
_cell.length_c   1.000
_cell.angle_alpha   90.00
_cell.angle_beta   90.00
_cell.angle_gamma   90.00
#
_symmetry.space_group_name_H-M   'P 1'
#
loop_
_entity.id
_entity.type
_entity.pdbx_description
1 polymer ?
#
loop_
_entity_poly.entity_id
_entity_poly.type
_entity_poly.pdbx_seq_one_letter_code
_entity_poly.pdbx_strand_id
1 'polypeptide(L)'
;MYAKRGDRNDGRMSNGSFQEQIQDLWRTRPVRLPGRGHVAGVCAGIGYRYGVDPVLIRVAFVVSTIFGGAGVLLYLACWLALTKSGDPASPAESLMGRGHSSDSGTKTIVLLVALAIAVSTVGPFGVGLGGSGLVSMALMLGGLWLLYQRQPIPPPSPVGAVAPGVGTGYPGTSFSPGQFGANPFGPGTYGSGAYGPYTKLPDSYTPSTAPTAGPPADTPSDAPTEALKPETAAAQNDPVSFEKSPAAGPRADTPSAPFAPLEPRPPAWDPLGVAPFAWDLPEPARTTTPAVQPERTHSRLTTMVIGLAILAAAAATALAVATGSDWLNPGRIGAVALAVIGVGLLIGGFLRKGYGLLVVAGPLIGFVILASLVGSLDLNSENMGDRTWVPLTAADIDPAYSGGFGSFTLDLRNVTLTEDKTVDVSGQFGEVVVLLPPGMNVDKHCTAQFGDAQCHPDGLDGGSDGTDGPVLTLNADVRFGSMEVRRG
;
A
#
# COMPACT_ATOMS: atom_id res chain seq x y z
N MET A 1 -14.79 -61.89 30.78
CA MET A 1 -13.37 -61.60 31.09
C MET A 1 -12.65 -61.33 29.78
N TYR A 2 -12.36 -60.05 29.51
CA TYR A 2 -11.24 -59.46 28.74
C TYR A 2 -11.71 -58.11 28.17
N ALA A 3 -11.22 -57.04 28.79
CA ALA A 3 -11.55 -55.66 28.49
C ALA A 3 -10.93 -55.22 27.16
N LYS A 4 -11.76 -54.71 26.25
CA LYS A 4 -11.33 -54.02 25.03
C LYS A 4 -10.89 -52.61 25.44
N ARG A 5 -9.57 -52.40 25.50
CA ARG A 5 -8.94 -51.11 25.81
C ARG A 5 -9.34 -50.12 24.73
N GLY A 6 -10.14 -49.11 25.09
CA GLY A 6 -10.50 -48.02 24.21
C GLY A 6 -9.26 -47.24 23.82
N ASP A 7 -9.03 -47.11 22.51
CA ASP A 7 -8.12 -46.11 21.97
C ASP A 7 -8.70 -44.74 22.30
N ARG A 8 -7.99 -44.04 23.18
CA ARG A 8 -8.13 -42.61 23.37
C ARG A 8 -7.74 -41.94 22.06
N ASN A 9 -8.74 -41.44 21.34
CA ASN A 9 -8.56 -40.37 20.36
C ASN A 9 -8.18 -39.10 21.13
N ASP A 10 -6.92 -39.05 21.59
CA ASP A 10 -6.29 -37.81 22.01
C ASP A 10 -6.14 -36.96 20.74
N GLY A 11 -6.92 -35.88 20.69
CA GLY A 11 -6.96 -34.91 19.59
C GLY A 11 -5.63 -34.19 19.37
N ARG A 12 -4.64 -34.89 18.81
CA ARG A 12 -3.60 -34.24 18.03
C ARG A 12 -4.20 -33.96 16.66
N MET A 13 -4.51 -32.69 16.40
CA MET A 13 -4.66 -32.19 15.03
C MET A 13 -3.47 -32.71 14.24
N SER A 14 -3.69 -33.65 13.32
CA SER A 14 -2.63 -34.08 12.42
C SER A 14 -2.24 -32.85 11.62
N ASN A 15 -1.01 -32.37 11.82
CA ASN A 15 -0.40 -31.42 10.91
C ASN A 15 -0.56 -32.02 9.51
N GLY A 16 -1.46 -31.47 8.69
CA GLY A 16 -1.71 -31.97 7.35
C GLY A 16 -0.38 -32.08 6.59
N SER A 17 -0.35 -32.93 5.58
CA SER A 17 0.82 -33.04 4.71
C SER A 17 1.25 -31.65 4.24
N PHE A 18 2.56 -31.41 4.08
CA PHE A 18 3.09 -30.08 3.69
C PHE A 18 2.37 -29.49 2.46
N GLN A 19 1.97 -30.36 1.53
CA GLN A 19 1.18 -29.99 0.35
C GLN A 19 -0.21 -29.44 0.70
N GLU A 20 -0.93 -30.04 1.65
CA GLU A 20 -2.22 -29.53 2.14
C GLU A 20 -2.05 -28.19 2.84
N GLN A 21 -0.98 -28.00 3.61
CA GLN A 21 -0.68 -26.71 4.24
C GLN A 21 -0.40 -25.62 3.21
N ILE A 22 0.36 -25.92 2.15
CA ILE A 22 0.59 -24.98 1.05
C ILE A 22 -0.73 -24.66 0.33
N GLN A 23 -1.55 -25.68 0.05
CA GLN A 23 -2.84 -25.47 -0.61
C GLN A 23 -3.78 -24.61 0.25
N ASP A 24 -3.79 -24.83 1.57
CA ASP A 24 -4.59 -24.05 2.50
C ASP A 24 -4.08 -22.61 2.65
N LEU A 25 -2.76 -22.40 2.64
CA LEU A 25 -2.14 -21.07 2.58
C LEU A 25 -2.50 -20.32 1.30
N TRP A 26 -2.49 -21.00 0.14
CA TRP A 26 -2.92 -20.40 -1.12
C TRP A 26 -4.43 -20.13 -1.16
N ARG A 27 -5.25 -20.98 -0.54
CA ARG A 27 -6.70 -20.76 -0.41
C ARG A 27 -7.03 -19.58 0.48
N THR A 28 -6.32 -19.43 1.60
CA THR A 28 -6.49 -18.34 2.57
C THR A 28 -5.59 -17.14 2.28
N ARG A 29 -5.13 -17.01 1.02
CA ARG A 29 -4.19 -15.97 0.58
C ARG A 29 -4.69 -14.56 0.95
N PRO A 30 -3.78 -13.63 1.30
CA PRO A 30 -4.15 -12.25 1.58
C PRO A 30 -4.88 -11.59 0.39
N VAL A 31 -5.81 -10.69 0.69
CA VAL A 31 -6.54 -9.92 -0.32
C VAL A 31 -6.02 -8.49 -0.33
N ARG A 32 -5.71 -7.93 -1.50
CA ARG A 32 -5.27 -6.54 -1.64
C ARG A 32 -6.42 -5.59 -1.29
N LEU A 33 -6.13 -4.62 -0.43
CA LEU A 33 -7.09 -3.62 0.05
C LEU A 33 -6.69 -2.20 -0.39
N PRO A 34 -6.92 -1.83 -1.67
CA PRO A 34 -6.48 -0.55 -2.21
C PRO A 34 -7.19 0.65 -1.57
N GLY A 35 -8.44 0.48 -1.10
CA GLY A 35 -9.18 1.54 -0.40
C GLY A 35 -8.65 1.87 1.01
N ARG A 36 -7.85 0.99 1.61
CA ARG A 36 -7.27 1.18 2.97
C ARG A 36 -5.75 1.34 2.96
N GLY A 37 -5.10 1.18 1.82
CA GLY A 37 -3.65 1.17 1.69
C GLY A 37 -3.14 2.15 0.65
N HIS A 38 -2.07 2.86 0.99
CA HIS A 38 -1.31 3.65 0.01
C HIS A 38 -0.42 2.70 -0.79
N VAL A 39 -0.51 2.81 -2.12
CA VAL A 39 0.13 1.94 -3.13
C VAL A 39 -0.42 0.52 -3.15
N ALA A 40 -1.28 0.21 -4.14
CA ALA A 40 -1.85 -1.12 -4.49
C ALA A 40 -2.61 -1.91 -3.41
N GLY A 41 -2.53 -1.55 -2.13
CA GLY A 41 -3.19 -2.24 -1.02
C GLY A 41 -2.56 -3.57 -0.60
N VAL A 42 -1.35 -3.91 -1.08
CA VAL A 42 -0.67 -5.19 -0.77
C VAL A 42 -0.33 -5.29 0.72
N CYS A 43 0.41 -4.31 1.26
CA CYS A 43 0.77 -4.31 2.68
C CYS A 43 -0.45 -4.21 3.60
N ALA A 44 -1.49 -3.47 3.16
CA ALA A 44 -2.74 -3.37 3.90
C ALA A 44 -3.49 -4.71 3.93
N GLY A 45 -3.45 -5.46 2.83
CA GLY A 45 -4.02 -6.80 2.73
C GLY A 45 -3.33 -7.83 3.62
N ILE A 46 -1.99 -7.88 3.56
CA ILE A 46 -1.19 -8.76 4.41
C ILE A 46 -1.37 -8.39 5.89
N GLY A 47 -1.35 -7.10 6.21
CA GLY A 47 -1.55 -6.62 7.59
C GLY A 47 -2.92 -6.98 8.14
N TYR A 48 -3.98 -6.83 7.32
CA TYR A 48 -5.33 -7.22 7.70
C TYR A 48 -5.44 -8.73 7.95
N ARG A 49 -4.86 -9.56 7.08
CA ARG A 49 -4.91 -11.03 7.18
C ARG A 49 -4.22 -11.58 8.44
N TYR A 50 -3.13 -10.97 8.86
CA TYR A 50 -2.31 -11.44 10.00
C TYR A 50 -2.40 -10.56 11.24
N GLY A 51 -3.30 -9.57 11.27
CA GLY A 51 -3.46 -8.64 12.38
C GLY A 51 -2.22 -7.78 12.68
N VAL A 52 -1.37 -7.56 11.67
CA VAL A 52 -0.13 -6.77 11.77
C VAL A 52 -0.37 -5.38 11.19
N ASP A 53 0.28 -4.35 11.75
CA ASP A 53 0.21 -3.00 11.19
C ASP A 53 0.80 -2.98 9.75
N PRO A 54 0.05 -2.48 8.74
CA PRO A 54 0.55 -2.34 7.37
C PRO A 54 1.88 -1.58 7.25
N VAL A 55 2.22 -0.71 8.20
CA VAL A 55 3.49 0.03 8.21
C VAL A 55 4.68 -0.89 8.42
N LEU A 56 4.60 -1.85 9.35
CA LEU A 56 5.69 -2.81 9.60
C LEU A 56 6.01 -3.62 8.34
N ILE A 57 4.96 -4.02 7.63
CA ILE A 57 5.10 -4.76 6.36
C ILE A 57 5.76 -3.88 5.30
N ARG A 58 5.41 -2.58 5.21
CA ARG A 58 6.08 -1.64 4.30
C ARG A 58 7.56 -1.50 4.64
N VAL A 59 7.91 -1.32 5.91
CA VAL A 59 9.32 -1.21 6.35
C VAL A 59 10.07 -2.48 5.99
N ALA A 60 9.49 -3.67 6.21
CA ALA A 60 10.10 -4.93 5.82
C ALA A 60 10.39 -5.01 4.30
N PHE A 61 9.46 -4.58 3.45
CA PHE A 61 9.70 -4.50 2.00
C PHE A 61 10.81 -3.51 1.65
N VAL A 62 10.81 -2.31 2.23
CA VAL A 62 11.84 -1.30 1.94
C VAL A 62 13.23 -1.78 2.37
N VAL A 63 13.35 -2.34 3.57
CA VAL A 63 14.61 -2.91 4.08
C VAL A 63 15.05 -4.06 3.17
N SER A 64 14.15 -4.96 2.79
CA SER A 64 14.47 -6.07 1.87
C SER A 64 14.90 -5.59 0.47
N THR A 65 14.41 -4.44 -0.01
CA THR A 65 14.89 -3.84 -1.26
C THR A 65 16.32 -3.31 -1.12
N ILE A 66 16.67 -2.70 0.01
CA ILE A 66 18.03 -2.17 0.26
C ILE A 66 19.04 -3.31 0.41
N PHE A 67 18.65 -4.37 1.13
CA PHE A 67 19.53 -5.51 1.46
C PHE A 67 19.62 -6.59 0.36
N GLY A 68 19.30 -6.26 -0.89
CA GLY A 68 19.44 -7.19 -2.03
C GLY A 68 18.28 -7.19 -3.02
N GLY A 69 17.47 -6.14 -3.06
CA GLY A 69 16.43 -5.94 -4.10
C GLY A 69 15.20 -6.85 -4.00
N ALA A 70 15.19 -7.84 -3.12
CA ALA A 70 14.10 -8.82 -3.01
C ALA A 70 12.75 -8.17 -2.64
N GLY A 71 12.78 -7.04 -1.91
CA GLY A 71 11.57 -6.34 -1.52
C GLY A 71 10.74 -5.86 -2.71
N VAL A 72 11.37 -5.32 -3.76
CA VAL A 72 10.63 -4.84 -4.94
C VAL A 72 10.07 -6.01 -5.76
N LEU A 73 10.81 -7.11 -5.86
CA LEU A 73 10.40 -8.33 -6.56
C LEU A 73 9.18 -8.96 -5.89
N LEU A 74 9.26 -9.17 -4.57
CA LEU A 74 8.17 -9.73 -3.79
C LEU A 74 6.95 -8.80 -3.80
N TYR A 75 7.15 -7.48 -3.79
CA TYR A 75 6.05 -6.54 -3.86
C TYR A 75 5.29 -6.62 -5.19
N LEU A 76 6.00 -6.61 -6.33
CA LEU A 76 5.41 -6.78 -7.66
C LEU A 76 4.75 -8.15 -7.82
N ALA A 77 5.39 -9.21 -7.33
CA ALA A 77 4.82 -10.57 -7.34
C ALA A 77 3.54 -10.66 -6.51
N CYS A 78 3.53 -10.15 -5.28
CA CYS A 78 2.31 -10.08 -4.46
C CYS A 78 1.24 -9.20 -5.12
N TRP A 79 1.63 -8.15 -5.83
CA TRP A 79 0.67 -7.30 -6.52
C TRP A 79 -0.06 -8.04 -7.66
N LEU A 80 0.65 -8.91 -8.38
CA LEU A 80 0.12 -9.74 -9.47
C LEU A 80 -0.61 -10.99 -8.97
N ALA A 81 -0.17 -11.59 -7.85
CA ALA A 81 -0.69 -12.86 -7.34
C ALA A 81 -1.89 -12.71 -6.39
N LEU A 82 -1.97 -11.63 -5.61
CA LEU A 82 -3.04 -11.44 -4.64
C LEU A 82 -4.32 -10.88 -5.31
N THR A 83 -5.49 -11.40 -4.92
CA THR A 83 -6.77 -10.88 -5.43
C THR A 83 -7.04 -9.48 -4.91
N LYS A 84 -7.80 -8.68 -5.66
CA LYS A 84 -8.33 -7.41 -5.14
C LYS A 84 -9.62 -7.71 -4.38
N SER A 85 -9.92 -6.93 -3.34
CA SER A 85 -11.20 -7.06 -2.62
C SER A 85 -12.39 -6.92 -3.57
N GLY A 86 -13.21 -7.96 -3.69
CA GLY A 86 -14.37 -8.03 -4.59
C GLY A 86 -14.11 -8.72 -5.94
N ASP A 87 -12.86 -8.99 -6.31
CA ASP A 87 -12.53 -9.70 -7.57
C ASP A 87 -12.42 -11.23 -7.34
N PRO A 88 -12.95 -12.06 -8.24
CA PRO A 88 -12.85 -13.52 -8.15
C PRO A 88 -11.47 -14.08 -8.50
N ALA A 89 -10.66 -13.34 -9.27
CA ALA A 89 -9.35 -13.77 -9.74
C ALA A 89 -8.26 -12.71 -9.49
N SER A 90 -7.01 -13.14 -9.41
CA SER A 90 -5.87 -12.22 -9.38
C SER A 90 -5.62 -11.61 -10.78
N PRO A 91 -4.93 -10.47 -10.87
CA PRO A 91 -4.65 -9.84 -12.17
C PRO A 91 -3.86 -10.75 -13.13
N ALA A 92 -2.92 -11.55 -12.60
CA ALA A 92 -2.19 -12.54 -13.41
C ALA A 92 -3.07 -13.73 -13.82
N GLU A 93 -3.98 -14.19 -12.95
CA GLU A 93 -4.93 -15.27 -13.27
C GLU A 93 -5.91 -14.85 -14.37
N SER A 94 -6.35 -13.58 -14.36
CA SER A 94 -7.24 -13.02 -15.37
C SER A 94 -6.59 -12.97 -16.75
N LEU A 95 -5.30 -12.63 -16.85
CA LEU A 95 -4.54 -12.72 -18.10
C LEU A 95 -4.39 -14.16 -18.62
N MET A 96 -4.33 -15.14 -17.71
CA MET A 96 -4.24 -16.57 -18.04
C MET A 96 -5.62 -17.17 -18.40
N GLY A 97 -6.67 -16.35 -18.51
CA GLY A 97 -8.03 -16.77 -18.83
C GLY A 97 -8.78 -17.42 -17.65
N ARG A 98 -8.24 -17.35 -16.43
CA ARG A 98 -8.87 -17.90 -15.22
C ARG A 98 -9.60 -16.79 -14.47
N GLY A 99 -10.81 -16.47 -14.91
CA GLY A 99 -11.69 -15.47 -14.28
C GLY A 99 -11.44 -14.03 -14.72
N HIS A 100 -12.16 -13.09 -14.10
CA HIS A 100 -12.12 -11.66 -14.44
C HIS A 100 -11.58 -10.86 -13.26
N SER A 101 -10.61 -9.98 -13.49
CA SER A 101 -10.17 -8.96 -12.53
C SER A 101 -10.57 -7.57 -13.03
N SER A 102 -10.85 -6.67 -12.10
CA SER A 102 -11.16 -5.27 -12.38
C SER A 102 -9.91 -4.43 -12.76
N ASP A 103 -8.71 -5.01 -12.72
CA ASP A 103 -7.48 -4.35 -13.21
C ASP A 103 -7.39 -4.48 -14.75
N SER A 104 -7.00 -3.40 -15.44
CA SER A 104 -6.83 -3.39 -16.90
C SER A 104 -5.76 -4.40 -17.37
N GLY A 105 -6.05 -5.15 -18.43
CA GLY A 105 -5.11 -6.10 -19.05
C GLY A 105 -3.77 -5.46 -19.42
N THR A 106 -3.78 -4.23 -19.92
CA THR A 106 -2.56 -3.47 -20.24
C THR A 106 -1.71 -3.23 -18.99
N LYS A 107 -2.34 -2.85 -17.88
CA LYS A 107 -1.65 -2.63 -16.60
C LYS A 107 -1.02 -3.92 -16.08
N THR A 108 -1.70 -5.06 -16.23
CA THR A 108 -1.16 -6.35 -15.83
C THR A 108 0.05 -6.78 -16.67
N ILE A 109 0.02 -6.53 -17.99
CA ILE A 109 1.15 -6.81 -18.89
C ILE A 109 2.35 -5.94 -18.51
N VAL A 110 2.14 -4.62 -18.30
CA VAL A 110 3.21 -3.71 -17.87
C VAL A 110 3.84 -4.16 -16.56
N LEU A 111 3.05 -4.63 -15.60
CA LEU A 111 3.56 -5.14 -14.32
C LEU A 111 4.34 -6.45 -14.47
N LEU A 112 3.93 -7.35 -15.37
CA LEU A 112 4.69 -8.56 -15.69
C LEU A 112 6.04 -8.21 -16.35
N VAL A 113 6.05 -7.27 -17.29
CA VAL A 113 7.29 -6.80 -17.92
C VAL A 113 8.21 -6.13 -16.90
N ALA A 114 7.66 -5.27 -16.02
CA ALA A 114 8.42 -4.65 -14.94
C ALA A 114 9.00 -5.68 -13.96
N LEU A 115 8.23 -6.72 -13.61
CA LEU A 115 8.72 -7.83 -12.79
C LEU A 115 9.83 -8.61 -13.51
N ALA A 116 9.68 -8.88 -14.81
CA ALA A 116 10.71 -9.57 -15.60
C ALA A 116 12.02 -8.77 -15.65
N ILE A 117 11.95 -7.46 -15.94
CA ILE A 117 13.11 -6.56 -15.92
C ILE A 117 13.76 -6.56 -14.53
N ALA A 118 12.96 -6.41 -13.47
CA ALA A 118 13.47 -6.41 -12.10
C ALA A 118 14.15 -7.74 -11.75
N VAL A 119 13.59 -8.88 -12.17
CA VAL A 119 14.21 -10.20 -11.97
C VAL A 119 15.52 -10.31 -12.78
N SER A 120 15.57 -9.76 -13.99
CA SER A 120 16.79 -9.76 -14.82
C SER A 120 17.89 -8.85 -14.29
N THR A 121 17.55 -7.66 -13.78
CA THR A 121 18.53 -6.68 -13.27
C THR A 121 19.01 -7.02 -11.87
N VAL A 122 18.10 -7.45 -10.99
CA VAL A 122 18.42 -7.80 -9.61
C VAL A 122 18.97 -9.22 -9.53
N GLY A 123 18.51 -10.13 -10.39
CA GLY A 123 18.88 -11.54 -10.40
C GLY A 123 18.48 -12.28 -9.11
N PRO A 124 18.22 -13.60 -9.15
CA PRO A 124 18.24 -14.40 -7.93
C PRO A 124 19.66 -14.51 -7.32
N PHE A 125 20.69 -14.09 -8.06
CA PHE A 125 22.11 -14.22 -7.69
C PHE A 125 22.91 -12.91 -7.78
N GLY A 126 22.23 -11.75 -7.72
CA GLY A 126 22.80 -10.39 -7.66
C GLY A 126 24.27 -10.22 -8.05
N VAL A 127 24.51 -9.69 -9.24
CA VAL A 127 25.83 -9.18 -9.66
C VAL A 127 26.23 -8.01 -8.76
N GLY A 128 27.03 -8.28 -7.72
CA GLY A 128 27.76 -7.25 -6.98
C GLY A 128 27.86 -7.42 -5.46
N LEU A 129 26.90 -8.09 -4.80
CA LEU A 129 26.88 -8.26 -3.34
C LEU A 129 26.28 -9.62 -2.96
N GLY A 130 27.15 -10.61 -2.78
CA GLY A 130 26.83 -12.03 -2.66
C GLY A 130 25.60 -12.38 -1.81
N GLY A 131 24.63 -13.09 -2.42
CA GLY A 131 23.59 -13.88 -1.75
C GLY A 131 22.57 -13.15 -0.87
N SER A 132 22.75 -11.86 -0.57
CA SER A 132 21.92 -11.08 0.36
C SER A 132 20.46 -10.97 -0.09
N GLY A 133 20.21 -10.95 -1.40
CA GLY A 133 18.88 -11.03 -1.99
C GLY A 133 18.13 -12.33 -1.64
N LEU A 134 18.81 -13.48 -1.69
CA LEU A 134 18.20 -14.77 -1.33
C LEU A 134 17.92 -14.87 0.17
N VAL A 135 18.84 -14.37 0.99
CA VAL A 135 18.65 -14.36 2.45
C VAL A 135 17.47 -13.45 2.81
N SER A 136 17.39 -12.25 2.24
CA SER A 136 16.26 -11.34 2.50
C SER A 136 14.93 -11.89 1.96
N MET A 137 14.94 -12.55 0.80
CA MET A 137 13.76 -13.25 0.26
C MET A 137 13.33 -14.40 1.17
N ALA A 138 14.26 -15.22 1.64
CA ALA A 138 13.99 -16.34 2.55
C ALA A 138 13.46 -15.86 3.91
N LEU A 139 14.01 -14.77 4.46
CA LEU A 139 13.53 -14.16 5.70
C LEU A 139 12.12 -13.58 5.55
N MET A 140 11.80 -12.95 4.40
CA MET A 140 10.46 -12.45 4.13
C MET A 140 9.43 -13.57 4.02
N LEU A 141 9.75 -14.61 3.24
CA LEU A 141 8.85 -15.76 3.07
C LEU A 141 8.71 -16.56 4.37
N GLY A 142 9.81 -16.74 5.11
CA GLY A 142 9.81 -17.36 6.44
C GLY A 142 9.02 -16.55 7.46
N GLY A 143 9.14 -15.21 7.44
CA GLY A 143 8.34 -14.32 8.27
C GLY A 143 6.84 -14.40 7.97
N LEU A 144 6.47 -14.46 6.68
CA LEU A 144 5.08 -14.66 6.26
C LEU A 144 4.55 -16.02 6.71
N TRP A 145 5.37 -17.07 6.62
CA TRP A 145 5.03 -18.41 7.07
C TRP A 145 4.84 -18.48 8.59
N LEU A 146 5.71 -17.82 9.38
CA LEU A 146 5.54 -17.70 10.83
C LEU A 146 4.27 -16.92 11.21
N LEU A 147 3.93 -15.87 10.45
CA LEU A 147 2.65 -15.16 10.63
C LEU A 147 1.45 -16.06 10.33
N TYR A 148 1.54 -16.89 9.30
CA TYR A 148 0.53 -17.89 8.99
C TYR A 148 0.37 -18.93 10.10
N GLN A 149 1.47 -19.44 10.65
CA GLN A 149 1.40 -20.34 11.81
C GLN A 149 0.74 -19.68 13.02
N ARG A 150 0.95 -18.38 13.21
CA ARG A 150 0.33 -17.62 14.31
C ARG A 150 -1.16 -17.38 14.12
N GLN A 151 -1.61 -17.19 12.87
CA GLN A 151 -3.02 -16.93 12.53
C GLN A 151 -3.45 -17.76 11.33
N PRO A 152 -3.69 -19.08 11.50
CA PRO A 152 -4.12 -19.94 10.39
C PRO A 152 -5.51 -19.54 9.88
N ILE A 153 -6.40 -19.17 10.80
CA ILE A 153 -7.80 -18.82 10.49
C ILE A 153 -7.85 -17.38 9.92
N PRO A 154 -8.39 -17.18 8.71
CA PRO A 154 -8.52 -15.85 8.14
C PRO A 154 -9.58 -15.01 8.89
N PRO A 155 -9.32 -13.71 9.11
CA PRO A 155 -10.34 -12.80 9.64
C PRO A 155 -11.49 -12.64 8.63
N PRO A 156 -12.70 -12.25 9.09
CA PRO A 156 -13.83 -12.02 8.22
C PRO A 156 -13.47 -10.98 7.15
N SER A 157 -13.99 -11.14 5.92
CA SER A 157 -13.71 -10.19 4.85
C SER A 157 -14.19 -8.78 5.25
N PRO A 158 -13.41 -7.72 4.94
CA PRO A 158 -13.77 -6.38 5.38
C PRO A 158 -15.09 -5.94 4.74
N VAL A 159 -15.97 -5.34 5.54
CA VAL A 159 -17.29 -4.84 5.13
C VAL A 159 -17.12 -3.90 3.92
N GLY A 160 -17.80 -4.22 2.80
CA GLY A 160 -17.63 -3.57 1.49
C GLY A 160 -16.86 -4.42 0.46
N ALA A 161 -16.20 -5.49 0.86
CA ALA A 161 -15.72 -6.55 -0.02
C ALA A 161 -16.82 -7.60 -0.26
N VAL A 162 -17.97 -7.17 -0.76
CA VAL A 162 -19.03 -8.10 -1.17
C VAL A 162 -18.54 -8.78 -2.44
N ALA A 163 -18.40 -10.10 -2.42
CA ALA A 163 -18.30 -10.86 -3.65
C ALA A 163 -19.56 -10.56 -4.48
N PRO A 164 -19.47 -10.15 -5.76
CA PRO A 164 -20.63 -10.19 -6.62
C PRO A 164 -21.19 -11.61 -6.54
N GLY A 165 -22.49 -11.69 -6.25
CA GLY A 165 -23.12 -12.81 -5.55
C GLY A 165 -22.67 -14.20 -5.96
N VAL A 166 -22.72 -15.12 -4.99
CA VAL A 166 -22.67 -16.55 -5.26
C VAL A 166 -23.80 -16.84 -6.25
N GLY A 167 -23.46 -16.96 -7.53
CA GLY A 167 -24.35 -17.52 -8.52
C GLY A 167 -24.60 -18.95 -8.10
N THR A 168 -25.78 -19.21 -7.56
CA THR A 168 -26.34 -20.56 -7.65
C THR A 168 -26.30 -20.92 -9.13
N GLY A 169 -25.86 -22.12 -9.49
CA GLY A 169 -25.56 -22.53 -10.87
C GLY A 169 -26.76 -22.60 -11.83
N TYR A 170 -27.75 -21.72 -11.70
CA TYR A 170 -28.89 -21.54 -12.58
C TYR A 170 -28.80 -20.19 -13.31
N PRO A 171 -28.97 -20.16 -14.64
CA PRO A 171 -28.95 -18.92 -15.39
C PRO A 171 -30.17 -18.07 -15.03
N GLY A 172 -29.95 -16.90 -14.43
CA GLY A 172 -30.98 -15.85 -14.26
C GLY A 172 -31.21 -15.29 -12.85
N THR A 173 -30.57 -15.82 -11.80
CA THR A 173 -30.77 -15.30 -10.42
C THR A 173 -29.47 -14.80 -9.80
N SER A 174 -29.19 -13.51 -9.93
CA SER A 174 -28.20 -12.83 -9.10
C SER A 174 -28.91 -12.12 -7.94
N PHE A 175 -28.82 -12.67 -6.73
CA PHE A 175 -29.20 -11.94 -5.53
C PHE A 175 -28.00 -11.12 -5.05
N SER A 176 -28.07 -9.81 -5.26
CA SER A 176 -27.26 -8.87 -4.48
C SER A 176 -27.83 -8.84 -3.07
N PRO A 177 -27.05 -9.05 -1.99
CA PRO A 177 -27.52 -8.75 -0.65
C PRO A 177 -27.54 -7.23 -0.51
N GLY A 178 -28.56 -6.61 -1.11
CA GLY A 178 -28.95 -5.24 -0.78
C GLY A 178 -29.46 -5.19 0.65
N GLN A 179 -29.35 -4.02 1.24
CA GLN A 179 -29.76 -3.68 2.62
C GLN A 179 -31.28 -3.85 2.89
N PHE A 180 -32.04 -4.39 1.93
CA PHE A 180 -33.47 -4.64 2.00
C PHE A 180 -33.72 -6.14 1.82
N GLY A 181 -34.02 -6.83 2.93
CA GLY A 181 -34.46 -8.22 2.94
C GLY A 181 -33.76 -9.06 4.00
N ALA A 182 -34.25 -9.01 5.24
CA ALA A 182 -34.06 -10.13 6.14
C ALA A 182 -34.70 -11.36 5.49
N ASN A 183 -33.94 -12.46 5.37
CA ASN A 183 -34.50 -13.75 4.98
C ASN A 183 -35.70 -14.06 5.90
N PRO A 184 -36.89 -14.39 5.36
CA PRO A 184 -38.01 -14.88 6.17
C PRO A 184 -37.71 -16.24 6.83
N PHE A 185 -36.58 -16.87 6.50
CA PHE A 185 -36.02 -18.01 7.21
C PHE A 185 -34.92 -17.50 8.16
N GLY A 186 -35.27 -17.41 9.44
CA GLY A 186 -34.54 -16.64 10.45
C GLY A 186 -33.10 -17.09 10.73
N PRO A 187 -32.25 -16.17 11.23
CA PRO A 187 -30.90 -16.46 11.69
C PRO A 187 -30.95 -16.90 13.16
N GLY A 188 -31.13 -18.20 13.41
CA GLY A 188 -31.22 -18.64 14.80
C GLY A 188 -31.26 -20.14 14.97
N THR A 189 -30.22 -20.86 14.52
CA THR A 189 -29.87 -22.19 15.09
C THR A 189 -28.55 -22.78 14.61
N TYR A 190 -27.90 -22.23 13.59
CA TYR A 190 -26.58 -22.70 13.14
C TYR A 190 -25.61 -21.53 13.07
N GLY A 191 -24.47 -21.67 13.74
CA GLY A 191 -23.42 -20.65 13.80
C GLY A 191 -23.04 -20.14 12.42
N SER A 192 -22.68 -18.86 12.36
CA SER A 192 -22.26 -18.14 11.16
C SER A 192 -20.94 -18.71 10.59
N GLY A 193 -21.01 -19.86 9.94
CA GLY A 193 -20.00 -20.36 9.02
C GLY A 193 -20.46 -20.04 7.61
N ALA A 194 -19.91 -18.98 7.01
CA ALA A 194 -20.16 -18.67 5.62
C ALA A 194 -19.64 -19.82 4.74
N TYR A 195 -20.54 -20.64 4.20
CA TYR A 195 -20.20 -21.65 3.22
C TYR A 195 -19.77 -20.95 1.93
N GLY A 196 -18.51 -21.12 1.54
CA GLY A 196 -17.98 -20.68 0.25
C GLY A 196 -18.08 -21.80 -0.79
N PRO A 197 -17.75 -21.52 -2.07
CA PRO A 197 -17.78 -22.51 -3.16
C PRO A 197 -16.80 -23.69 -2.99
N TYR A 198 -16.03 -23.73 -1.90
CA TYR A 198 -15.04 -24.76 -1.58
C TYR A 198 -15.24 -25.40 -0.19
N THR A 199 -16.36 -25.16 0.48
CA THR A 199 -16.65 -25.82 1.74
C THR A 199 -17.07 -27.27 1.47
N LYS A 200 -16.26 -28.24 1.91
CA LYS A 200 -16.63 -29.67 1.83
C LYS A 200 -17.71 -29.95 2.89
N LEU A 201 -18.80 -30.61 2.50
CA LEU A 201 -19.83 -31.02 3.44
C LEU A 201 -19.22 -31.94 4.54
N PRO A 202 -19.75 -31.91 5.77
CA PRO A 202 -19.37 -32.88 6.79
C PRO A 202 -19.62 -34.30 6.29
N ASP A 203 -18.69 -35.22 6.53
CA ASP A 203 -18.81 -36.62 6.08
C ASP A 203 -19.92 -37.40 6.83
N SER A 204 -20.58 -36.79 7.81
CA SER A 204 -21.76 -37.37 8.46
C SER A 204 -22.77 -36.30 8.88
N TYR A 205 -24.05 -36.57 8.62
CA TYR A 205 -25.18 -35.78 9.09
C TYR A 205 -25.82 -36.52 10.26
N THR A 206 -25.74 -35.95 11.45
CA THR A 206 -26.55 -36.39 12.60
C THR A 206 -27.72 -35.43 12.76
N PRO A 207 -28.96 -35.85 12.50
CA PRO A 207 -30.13 -35.01 12.76
C PRO A 207 -30.21 -34.70 14.25
N SER A 208 -30.41 -33.42 14.58
CA SER A 208 -30.73 -33.01 15.94
C SER A 208 -32.08 -33.62 16.32
N THR A 209 -32.11 -34.42 17.38
CA THR A 209 -33.36 -34.93 17.95
C THR A 209 -34.19 -33.75 18.43
N ALA A 210 -35.45 -33.68 17.99
CA ALA A 210 -36.41 -32.67 18.43
C ALA A 210 -36.40 -32.55 19.97
N PRO A 211 -36.53 -31.34 20.55
CA PRO A 211 -36.59 -31.21 21.99
C PRO A 211 -37.84 -31.91 22.51
N THR A 212 -37.67 -32.99 23.26
CA THR A 212 -38.72 -33.56 24.10
C THR A 212 -39.17 -32.48 25.08
N ALA A 213 -40.46 -32.14 25.07
CA ALA A 213 -41.06 -31.26 26.06
C ALA A 213 -40.74 -31.80 27.46
N GLY A 214 -39.96 -31.03 28.23
CA GLY A 214 -39.70 -31.32 29.63
C GLY A 214 -40.97 -31.18 30.48
N PRO A 215 -41.03 -31.88 31.63
CA PRO A 215 -42.21 -31.92 32.48
C PRO A 215 -42.52 -30.56 33.12
N PRO A 216 -43.81 -30.25 33.39
CA PRO A 216 -44.19 -29.00 34.06
C PRO A 216 -43.74 -29.02 35.52
N ALA A 217 -43.15 -27.91 35.97
CA ALA A 217 -42.76 -27.69 37.36
C ALA A 217 -43.97 -27.31 38.24
N ASP A 218 -44.00 -27.90 39.43
CA ASP A 218 -45.00 -27.76 40.49
C ASP A 218 -45.05 -26.37 41.15
N THR A 219 -46.26 -25.87 41.48
CA THR A 219 -46.76 -25.51 42.85
C THR A 219 -48.06 -24.67 42.78
N PRO A 220 -48.91 -24.61 43.84
CA PRO A 220 -49.52 -25.69 44.61
C PRO A 220 -51.07 -25.64 44.61
N SER A 221 -51.61 -26.79 45.02
CA SER A 221 -52.99 -27.13 45.37
C SER A 221 -53.76 -26.11 46.23
N ASP A 222 -55.01 -25.82 45.83
CA ASP A 222 -56.16 -25.93 46.73
C ASP A 222 -57.38 -26.46 45.94
N ALA A 223 -57.87 -27.62 46.37
CA ALA A 223 -59.02 -28.37 45.86
C ALA A 223 -60.28 -28.00 46.71
N PRO A 224 -61.53 -28.47 46.42
CA PRO A 224 -61.85 -29.83 45.96
C PRO A 224 -62.85 -29.98 44.80
N THR A 225 -62.51 -30.95 43.96
CA THR A 225 -63.31 -32.01 43.32
C THR A 225 -64.84 -31.98 43.43
N GLU A 226 -65.51 -32.00 42.27
CA GLU A 226 -66.67 -32.88 42.07
C GLU A 226 -66.72 -33.37 40.60
N ALA A 227 -66.89 -34.68 40.46
CA ALA A 227 -66.89 -35.42 39.20
C ALA A 227 -68.27 -35.38 38.51
N LEU A 228 -68.34 -35.58 37.19
CA LEU A 228 -69.22 -36.57 36.54
C LEU A 228 -69.07 -36.61 35.01
N LYS A 229 -69.39 -37.78 34.47
CA LYS A 229 -69.14 -38.39 33.15
C LYS A 229 -69.98 -37.82 31.98
N PRO A 230 -69.66 -38.20 30.72
CA PRO A 230 -70.31 -37.69 29.51
C PRO A 230 -71.57 -38.51 29.15
N GLU A 231 -72.58 -37.86 28.59
CA GLU A 231 -73.74 -38.54 27.98
C GLU A 231 -74.08 -37.94 26.62
N THR A 232 -74.16 -38.85 25.64
CA THR A 232 -74.56 -38.65 24.26
C THR A 232 -76.09 -38.63 24.15
N ALA A 233 -76.67 -37.64 23.45
CA ALA A 233 -78.03 -37.73 22.90
C ALA A 233 -78.06 -36.85 21.63
N ALA A 234 -78.05 -37.47 20.44
CA ALA A 234 -79.23 -37.93 19.69
C ALA A 234 -80.03 -36.75 19.09
N ALA A 235 -80.00 -36.70 17.77
CA ALA A 235 -80.70 -35.75 16.93
C ALA A 235 -82.22 -35.88 17.03
N GLN A 236 -82.93 -34.76 17.04
CA GLN A 236 -84.34 -34.72 16.65
C GLN A 236 -84.66 -33.37 15.98
N ASN A 237 -84.99 -33.45 14.69
CA ASN A 237 -85.47 -32.36 13.86
C ASN A 237 -86.93 -32.06 14.19
N ASP A 238 -87.33 -30.79 14.20
CA ASP A 238 -88.63 -30.32 13.68
C ASP A 238 -88.64 -28.78 13.51
N PRO A 239 -89.53 -28.22 12.66
CA PRO A 239 -89.13 -27.28 11.61
C PRO A 239 -89.36 -25.79 11.90
N VAL A 240 -88.72 -24.97 11.05
CA VAL A 240 -88.70 -23.50 11.03
C VAL A 240 -90.07 -22.92 10.67
N SER A 241 -90.62 -22.04 11.51
CA SER A 241 -91.76 -21.18 11.18
C SER A 241 -91.28 -19.77 10.80
N PHE A 242 -91.57 -19.36 9.57
CA PHE A 242 -91.37 -18.00 9.07
C PHE A 242 -92.67 -17.20 9.21
N GLU A 243 -92.75 -16.36 10.25
CA GLU A 243 -93.67 -15.23 10.24
C GLU A 243 -92.92 -13.92 10.47
N LYS A 244 -93.33 -12.94 9.66
CA LYS A 244 -92.76 -11.61 9.49
C LYS A 244 -93.80 -10.61 10.00
N SER A 245 -93.28 -9.49 10.49
CA SER A 245 -93.88 -8.14 10.54
C SER A 245 -94.38 -7.61 11.89
N PRO A 246 -94.39 -6.27 12.06
CA PRO A 246 -93.69 -5.58 13.15
C PRO A 246 -94.62 -4.70 13.99
N ALA A 247 -94.12 -4.10 15.05
CA ALA A 247 -94.76 -2.93 15.65
C ALA A 247 -93.72 -1.96 16.22
N ALA A 248 -93.60 -0.82 15.54
CA ALA A 248 -92.92 0.37 16.02
C ALA A 248 -93.81 1.08 17.06
N GLY A 249 -93.21 1.52 18.16
CA GLY A 249 -93.81 2.44 19.13
C GLY A 249 -92.81 3.55 19.50
N PRO A 250 -93.28 4.76 19.89
CA PRO A 250 -92.52 5.99 19.78
C PRO A 250 -91.64 6.33 21.00
N ARG A 251 -90.59 7.13 20.74
CA ARG A 251 -89.56 7.68 21.64
C ARG A 251 -90.10 8.35 22.91
N ALA A 252 -89.34 8.24 24.00
CA ALA A 252 -89.02 9.35 24.93
C ALA A 252 -87.75 9.10 25.78
N ASP A 253 -86.74 9.95 25.56
CA ASP A 253 -85.78 10.61 26.47
C ASP A 253 -85.04 9.88 27.61
N THR A 254 -83.69 9.84 27.54
CA THR A 254 -82.73 10.41 28.53
C THR A 254 -81.26 10.27 28.05
N PRO A 255 -80.26 11.01 28.62
CA PRO A 255 -79.16 11.62 27.87
C PRO A 255 -77.75 11.06 28.14
N SER A 256 -76.81 11.55 27.32
CA SER A 256 -75.34 11.61 27.51
C SER A 256 -74.58 10.29 27.67
N ALA A 257 -74.02 9.80 26.55
CA ALA A 257 -72.84 8.94 26.53
C ALA A 257 -71.65 9.72 25.92
N PRO A 258 -70.42 9.51 26.43
CA PRO A 258 -69.27 10.36 26.19
C PRO A 258 -68.66 10.14 24.79
N PHE A 259 -68.14 11.22 24.19
CA PHE A 259 -67.27 11.31 23.02
C PHE A 259 -67.01 10.02 22.24
N ALA A 260 -67.69 9.86 21.10
CA ALA A 260 -67.23 8.97 20.04
C ALA A 260 -65.91 9.52 19.46
N PRO A 261 -64.90 8.68 19.14
CA PRO A 261 -63.71 9.13 18.45
C PRO A 261 -64.11 9.69 17.08
N LEU A 262 -63.56 10.83 16.68
CA LEU A 262 -63.72 11.37 15.33
C LEU A 262 -63.20 10.32 14.33
N GLU A 263 -64.09 9.68 13.59
CA GLU A 263 -63.70 8.92 12.41
C GLU A 263 -62.99 9.87 11.44
N PRO A 264 -61.76 9.57 10.99
CA PRO A 264 -61.04 10.41 10.05
C PRO A 264 -61.76 10.35 8.70
N ARG A 265 -62.51 11.40 8.38
CA ARG A 265 -63.07 11.56 7.04
C ARG A 265 -61.95 11.92 6.06
N PRO A 266 -61.93 11.32 4.86
CA PRO A 266 -60.96 11.66 3.85
C PRO A 266 -61.09 13.13 3.42
N PRO A 267 -59.99 13.78 3.00
CA PRO A 267 -60.01 15.16 2.54
C PRO A 267 -60.90 15.30 1.29
N ALA A 268 -61.55 16.46 1.15
CA ALA A 268 -62.64 16.73 0.19
C ALA A 268 -62.30 16.57 -1.30
N TRP A 269 -61.04 16.33 -1.65
CA TRP A 269 -60.59 16.15 -3.03
C TRP A 269 -60.57 14.68 -3.49
N ASP A 270 -60.85 13.71 -2.59
CA ASP A 270 -61.01 12.28 -2.93
C ASP A 270 -62.51 11.89 -2.93
N PRO A 271 -63.18 11.83 -4.10
CA PRO A 271 -64.60 11.51 -4.19
C PRO A 271 -64.92 10.01 -4.05
N LEU A 272 -63.93 9.12 -3.92
CA LEU A 272 -64.16 7.66 -3.86
C LEU A 272 -63.76 7.01 -2.54
N GLY A 273 -63.10 7.72 -1.61
CA GLY A 273 -62.83 7.25 -0.25
C GLY A 273 -62.05 5.94 -0.20
N VAL A 274 -61.18 5.70 -1.20
CA VAL A 274 -60.53 4.41 -1.38
C VAL A 274 -59.23 4.40 -0.57
N ALA A 275 -59.28 3.66 0.54
CA ALA A 275 -58.15 3.16 1.32
C ALA A 275 -57.27 4.20 2.04
N PRO A 276 -57.56 4.50 3.32
CA PRO A 276 -56.66 5.27 4.19
C PRO A 276 -55.24 4.66 4.29
N PHE A 277 -55.13 3.34 4.09
CA PHE A 277 -53.87 2.60 4.15
C PHE A 277 -52.97 2.77 2.91
N ALA A 278 -53.49 3.30 1.80
CA ALA A 278 -52.70 3.52 0.58
C ALA A 278 -51.81 4.77 0.64
N TRP A 279 -51.97 5.59 1.69
CA TRP A 279 -51.23 6.83 1.90
C TRP A 279 -50.04 6.67 2.86
N ASP A 280 -49.83 5.48 3.42
CA ASP A 280 -48.66 5.18 4.26
C ASP A 280 -47.47 4.84 3.34
N LEU A 281 -46.98 5.87 2.65
CA LEU A 281 -45.72 5.80 1.92
C LEU A 281 -44.61 5.59 2.96
N PRO A 282 -43.72 4.58 2.79
CA PRO A 282 -42.58 4.41 3.67
C PRO A 282 -41.83 5.75 3.77
N GLU A 283 -41.46 6.19 4.97
CA GLU A 283 -40.73 7.45 5.09
C GLU A 283 -39.55 7.43 4.12
N PRO A 284 -39.34 8.49 3.30
CA PRO A 284 -38.22 8.55 2.40
C PRO A 284 -36.98 8.27 3.22
N ALA A 285 -36.25 7.21 2.84
CA ALA A 285 -35.07 6.76 3.55
C ALA A 285 -34.24 7.99 3.90
N ARG A 286 -34.06 8.27 5.20
CA ARG A 286 -33.29 9.43 5.64
C ARG A 286 -31.99 9.40 4.84
N THR A 287 -31.75 10.42 4.03
CA THR A 287 -30.49 10.56 3.31
C THR A 287 -29.41 10.36 4.34
N THR A 288 -28.67 9.26 4.23
CA THR A 288 -27.57 8.95 5.12
C THR A 288 -26.62 10.13 4.96
N THR A 289 -26.60 11.01 5.96
CA THR A 289 -25.60 12.07 6.03
C THR A 289 -24.27 11.34 5.90
N PRO A 290 -23.45 11.62 4.87
CA PRO A 290 -22.19 10.91 4.69
C PRO A 290 -21.43 11.05 6.01
N ALA A 291 -21.05 9.91 6.59
CA ALA A 291 -20.35 9.88 7.86
C ALA A 291 -19.20 10.88 7.78
N VAL A 292 -19.21 11.89 8.67
CA VAL A 292 -18.16 12.90 8.74
C VAL A 292 -16.84 12.14 8.81
N GLN A 293 -16.04 12.24 7.75
CA GLN A 293 -14.73 11.58 7.73
C GLN A 293 -13.96 12.12 8.95
N PRO A 294 -13.38 11.24 9.79
CA PRO A 294 -12.67 11.71 10.96
C PRO A 294 -11.58 12.69 10.53
N GLU A 295 -11.63 13.89 11.08
CA GLU A 295 -10.69 14.96 10.79
C GLU A 295 -9.28 14.44 11.10
N ARG A 296 -8.39 14.46 10.10
CA ARG A 296 -7.05 13.88 10.22
C ARG A 296 -6.26 14.67 11.26
N THR A 297 -6.20 14.17 12.48
CA THR A 297 -5.47 14.84 13.55
C THR A 297 -3.97 14.82 13.25
N HIS A 298 -3.37 15.99 13.12
CA HIS A 298 -1.93 16.12 12.87
C HIS A 298 -1.14 15.52 14.04
N SER A 299 -0.18 14.64 13.72
CA SER A 299 0.63 13.98 14.73
C SER A 299 1.72 14.93 15.25
N ARG A 300 1.73 15.19 16.58
CA ARG A 300 2.77 15.98 17.25
C ARG A 300 4.19 15.42 17.02
N LEU A 301 4.30 14.11 16.80
CA LEU A 301 5.56 13.45 16.47
C LEU A 301 6.11 13.92 15.13
N THR A 302 5.25 14.18 14.13
CA THR A 302 5.69 14.69 12.83
C THR A 302 6.30 16.09 12.98
N THR A 303 5.67 16.98 13.75
CA THR A 303 6.20 18.32 14.03
C THR A 303 7.53 18.25 14.79
N MET A 304 7.64 17.39 15.82
CA MET A 304 8.88 17.22 16.57
C MET A 304 10.03 16.69 15.71
N VAL A 305 9.79 15.68 14.87
CA VAL A 305 10.84 15.10 14.00
C VAL A 305 11.30 16.10 12.95
N ILE A 306 10.37 16.87 12.36
CA ILE A 306 10.74 17.94 11.41
C ILE A 306 11.58 19.01 12.11
N GLY A 307 11.18 19.45 13.30
CA GLY A 307 11.97 20.40 14.09
C GLY A 307 13.38 19.88 14.41
N LEU A 308 13.49 18.61 14.80
CA LEU A 308 14.78 17.96 15.07
C LEU A 308 15.64 17.84 13.81
N ALA A 309 15.05 17.51 12.66
CA ALA A 309 15.76 17.42 11.39
C ALA A 309 16.33 18.78 10.94
N ILE A 310 15.56 19.86 11.12
CA ILE A 310 16.01 21.23 10.85
C ILE A 310 17.15 21.63 11.80
N LEU A 311 17.02 21.34 13.09
CA LEU A 311 18.07 21.61 14.07
C LEU A 311 19.35 20.83 13.79
N ALA A 312 19.24 19.56 13.38
CA ALA A 312 20.39 18.74 13.01
C ALA A 312 21.10 19.26 11.76
N ALA A 313 20.34 19.69 10.75
CA ALA A 313 20.89 20.34 9.55
C ALA A 313 21.59 21.66 9.88
N ALA A 314 20.99 22.50 10.74
CA ALA A 314 21.56 23.76 11.18
C ALA A 314 22.86 23.55 11.97
N ALA A 315 22.87 22.57 12.89
CA ALA A 315 24.06 22.20 13.65
C ALA A 315 25.19 21.68 12.76
N ALA A 316 24.87 20.81 11.78
CA ALA A 316 25.85 20.31 10.81
C ALA A 316 26.43 21.46 9.95
N THR A 317 25.58 22.40 9.54
CA THR A 317 26.03 23.59 8.77
C THR A 317 26.93 24.49 9.61
N ALA A 318 26.55 24.77 10.86
CA ALA A 318 27.37 25.56 11.78
C ALA A 318 28.73 24.91 12.04
N LEU A 319 28.75 23.57 12.18
CA LEU A 319 29.99 22.82 12.35
C LEU A 319 30.87 22.87 11.09
N ALA A 320 30.29 22.78 9.89
CA ALA A 320 31.01 22.91 8.63
C ALA A 320 31.74 24.26 8.54
N VAL A 321 31.02 25.35 8.84
CA VAL A 321 31.57 26.70 8.81
C VAL A 321 32.62 26.91 9.89
N ALA A 322 32.41 26.40 11.11
CA ALA A 322 33.34 26.56 12.22
C ALA A 322 34.65 25.77 12.04
N THR A 323 34.59 24.62 11.37
CA THR A 323 35.74 23.74 11.18
C THR A 323 36.47 23.97 9.85
N GLY A 324 35.87 24.69 8.91
CA GLY A 324 36.39 24.84 7.55
C GLY A 324 36.56 23.49 6.84
N SER A 325 35.79 22.48 7.22
CA SER A 325 35.97 21.13 6.70
C SER A 325 35.18 20.92 5.41
N ASP A 326 35.90 20.68 4.31
CA ASP A 326 35.32 20.29 3.01
C ASP A 326 34.60 18.93 3.07
N TRP A 327 34.74 18.21 4.19
CA TRP A 327 34.04 16.96 4.42
C TRP A 327 32.53 17.18 4.61
N LEU A 328 32.06 18.33 5.07
CA LEU A 328 30.63 18.62 5.25
C LEU A 328 30.00 19.32 4.05
N ASN A 329 29.93 18.61 2.92
CA ASN A 329 29.26 19.09 1.72
C ASN A 329 27.73 19.22 1.90
N PRO A 330 27.05 20.08 1.10
CA PRO A 330 25.59 20.27 1.17
C PRO A 330 24.79 18.96 1.12
N GLY A 331 25.23 17.99 0.31
CA GLY A 331 24.62 16.66 0.24
C GLY A 331 24.67 15.89 1.57
N ARG A 332 25.76 16.01 2.33
CA ARG A 332 25.92 15.32 3.63
C ARG A 332 25.13 15.99 4.74
N ILE A 333 25.01 17.32 4.71
CA ILE A 333 24.11 18.07 5.60
C ILE A 333 22.67 17.60 5.38
N GLY A 334 22.24 17.48 4.13
CA GLY A 334 20.94 16.90 3.78
C GLY A 334 20.79 15.44 4.24
N ALA A 335 21.83 14.62 4.11
CA ALA A 335 21.82 13.22 4.56
C ALA A 335 21.64 13.09 6.08
N VAL A 336 22.21 14.00 6.88
CA VAL A 336 22.00 14.04 8.34
C VAL A 336 20.52 14.32 8.65
N ALA A 337 19.90 15.29 7.98
CA ALA A 337 18.47 15.57 8.13
C ALA A 337 17.60 14.37 7.74
N LEU A 338 17.97 13.68 6.65
CA LEU A 338 17.29 12.48 6.18
C LEU A 338 17.41 11.33 7.17
N ALA A 339 18.58 11.15 7.80
CA ALA A 339 18.79 10.14 8.84
C ALA A 339 17.86 10.37 10.04
N VAL A 340 17.71 11.62 10.49
CA VAL A 340 16.78 11.99 11.57
C VAL A 340 15.33 11.68 11.18
N ILE A 341 14.94 12.02 9.95
CA ILE A 341 13.62 11.70 9.41
C ILE A 341 13.42 10.17 9.32
N GLY A 342 14.43 9.41 8.89
CA GLY A 342 14.39 7.96 8.83
C GLY A 342 14.18 7.32 10.21
N VAL A 343 14.90 7.80 11.23
CA VAL A 343 14.72 7.37 12.62
C VAL A 343 13.32 7.74 13.13
N GLY A 344 12.83 8.95 12.82
CA GLY A 344 11.48 9.37 13.15
C GLY A 344 10.38 8.54 12.46
N LEU A 345 10.61 8.06 11.24
CA LEU A 345 9.73 7.14 10.53
C LEU A 345 9.72 5.76 11.19
N LEU A 346 10.87 5.24 11.61
CA LEU A 346 10.97 3.98 12.33
C LEU A 346 10.20 4.05 13.65
N ILE A 347 10.44 5.09 14.46
CA ILE A 347 9.73 5.32 15.73
C ILE A 347 8.23 5.52 15.49
N GLY A 348 7.86 6.34 14.50
CA GLY A 348 6.46 6.56 14.14
C GLY A 348 5.73 5.30 13.66
N GLY A 349 6.46 4.37 13.04
CA GLY A 349 5.97 3.04 12.68
C GLY A 349 5.60 2.19 13.89
N PHE A 350 6.40 2.25 14.97
CA PHE A 350 6.08 1.56 16.23
C PHE A 350 4.89 2.19 16.98
N LEU A 351 4.75 3.52 16.94
CA LEU A 351 3.66 4.23 17.64
C LEU A 351 2.34 4.32 16.84
N ARG A 352 2.24 3.65 15.68
CA ARG A 352 1.09 3.75 14.73
C ARG A 352 0.72 5.19 14.37
N LYS A 353 1.70 6.11 14.40
CA LYS A 353 1.54 7.56 14.20
C LYS A 353 2.76 8.10 13.44
N GLY A 354 2.59 8.68 12.25
CA GLY A 354 3.73 9.22 11.51
C GLY A 354 3.56 9.38 10.00
N TYR A 355 2.37 9.13 9.45
CA TYR A 355 2.11 9.16 8.00
C TYR A 355 2.46 10.49 7.31
N GLY A 356 2.44 11.62 8.02
CA GLY A 356 2.84 12.93 7.47
C GLY A 356 4.32 13.04 7.13
N LEU A 357 5.18 12.23 7.76
CA LEU A 357 6.62 12.28 7.58
C LEU A 357 7.05 11.68 6.22
N LEU A 358 6.23 10.81 5.62
CA LEU A 358 6.44 10.29 4.25
C LEU A 358 6.35 11.39 3.19
N VAL A 359 5.50 12.40 3.40
CA VAL A 359 5.34 13.54 2.46
C VAL A 359 6.59 14.41 2.44
N VAL A 360 7.29 14.51 3.57
CA VAL A 360 8.54 15.28 3.71
C VAL A 360 9.76 14.45 3.26
N ALA A 361 9.76 13.14 3.55
CA ALA A 361 10.86 12.26 3.20
C ALA A 361 11.10 12.19 1.68
N GLY A 362 10.04 12.13 0.86
CA GLY A 362 10.18 12.02 -0.60
C GLY A 362 10.99 13.17 -1.25
N PRO A 363 10.55 14.43 -1.10
CA PRO A 363 11.29 15.59 -1.62
C PRO A 363 12.71 15.68 -1.06
N LEU A 364 12.88 15.37 0.23
CA LEU A 364 14.19 15.46 0.89
C LEU A 364 15.17 14.38 0.40
N ILE A 365 14.69 13.16 0.11
CA ILE A 365 15.47 12.13 -0.60
C ILE A 365 15.91 12.65 -1.97
N GLY A 366 14.98 13.22 -2.74
CA GLY A 366 15.29 13.80 -4.05
C GLY A 366 16.36 14.88 -3.97
N PHE A 367 16.23 15.80 -3.01
CA PHE A 367 17.22 16.85 -2.77
C PHE A 367 18.59 16.29 -2.39
N VAL A 368 18.66 15.31 -1.48
CA VAL A 368 19.95 14.72 -1.06
C VAL A 368 20.65 14.04 -2.22
N ILE A 369 19.91 13.31 -3.05
CA ILE A 369 20.47 12.66 -4.25
C ILE A 369 21.00 13.73 -5.21
N LEU A 370 20.20 14.76 -5.51
CA LEU A 370 20.59 15.83 -6.42
C LEU A 370 21.81 16.60 -5.89
N ALA A 371 21.80 17.00 -4.62
CA ALA A 371 22.91 17.72 -3.99
C ALA A 371 24.20 16.89 -3.93
N SER A 372 24.09 15.56 -3.79
CA SER A 372 25.25 14.67 -3.82
C SER A 372 25.84 14.53 -5.22
N LEU A 373 25.01 14.63 -6.26
CA LEU A 373 25.45 14.61 -7.66
C LEU A 373 26.10 15.92 -8.10
N VAL A 374 25.58 17.06 -7.63
CA VAL A 374 26.09 18.39 -8.01
C VAL A 374 27.41 18.75 -7.30
N GLY A 375 27.61 18.25 -6.07
CA GLY A 375 28.80 18.58 -5.27
C GLY A 375 28.67 19.91 -4.54
N SER A 376 29.77 20.40 -3.94
CA SER A 376 29.83 21.77 -3.41
C SER A 376 29.75 22.74 -4.59
N LEU A 377 28.76 23.63 -4.58
CA LEU A 377 28.71 24.77 -5.48
C LEU A 377 29.49 25.89 -4.80
N ASP A 378 30.69 26.16 -5.29
CA ASP A 378 31.41 27.34 -4.85
C ASP A 378 30.86 28.56 -5.59
N LEU A 379 29.91 29.26 -4.94
CA LEU A 379 29.23 30.44 -5.47
C LEU A 379 30.04 31.73 -5.23
N ASN A 380 31.35 31.61 -5.02
CA ASN A 380 32.23 32.76 -5.02
C ASN A 380 32.20 33.42 -6.40
N SER A 381 32.10 34.75 -6.41
CA SER A 381 32.11 35.54 -7.65
C SER A 381 33.36 35.34 -8.49
N GLU A 382 34.44 34.82 -7.90
CA GLU A 382 35.71 34.54 -8.57
C GLU A 382 35.66 33.29 -9.47
N ASN A 383 34.72 32.37 -9.21
CA ASN A 383 34.55 31.11 -9.95
C ASN A 383 33.35 31.15 -10.91
N MET A 384 32.82 32.34 -11.19
CA MET A 384 31.68 32.57 -12.08
C MET A 384 32.03 33.57 -13.18
N GLY A 385 31.53 33.33 -14.40
CA GLY A 385 31.72 34.18 -15.57
C GLY A 385 32.82 33.69 -16.51
N ASP A 386 33.29 34.59 -17.37
CA ASP A 386 34.34 34.28 -18.35
C ASP A 386 35.72 34.60 -17.76
N ARG A 387 36.61 33.61 -17.72
CA ARG A 387 37.93 33.75 -17.09
C ARG A 387 39.02 33.11 -17.94
N THR A 388 40.11 33.84 -18.14
CA THR A 388 41.27 33.40 -18.90
C THR A 388 42.52 33.43 -18.03
N TRP A 389 43.16 32.28 -17.79
CA TRP A 389 44.46 32.20 -17.11
C TRP A 389 45.56 32.13 -18.16
N VAL A 390 46.56 33.01 -18.03
CA VAL A 390 47.71 33.10 -18.95
C VAL A 390 49.01 33.02 -18.14
N PRO A 391 49.44 31.82 -17.70
CA PRO A 391 50.73 31.64 -17.05
C PRO A 391 51.86 32.04 -18.00
N LEU A 392 52.90 32.68 -17.48
CA LEU A 392 54.02 33.16 -18.28
C LEU A 392 55.21 32.20 -18.25
N THR A 393 55.33 31.38 -17.21
CA THR A 393 56.42 30.41 -17.03
C THR A 393 55.91 29.07 -16.50
N ALA A 394 56.73 28.02 -16.61
CA ALA A 394 56.39 26.71 -16.06
C ALA A 394 56.18 26.74 -14.53
N ALA A 395 56.83 27.65 -13.81
CA ALA A 395 56.65 27.82 -12.37
C ALA A 395 55.27 28.40 -12.03
N ASP A 396 54.72 29.26 -12.89
CA ASP A 396 53.45 29.97 -12.69
C ASP A 396 52.21 29.12 -13.00
N ILE A 397 52.40 27.90 -13.48
CA ILE A 397 51.30 26.95 -13.67
C ILE A 397 50.84 26.46 -12.29
N ASP A 398 49.62 26.81 -11.89
CA ASP A 398 49.03 26.30 -10.66
C ASP A 398 48.69 24.81 -10.81
N PRO A 399 48.72 24.04 -9.70
CA PRO A 399 48.39 22.61 -9.73
C PRO A 399 46.92 22.35 -10.07
N ALA A 400 46.03 23.30 -9.77
CA ALA A 400 44.60 23.15 -10.00
C ALA A 400 43.94 24.44 -10.47
N TYR A 401 43.20 24.36 -11.57
CA TYR A 401 42.31 25.41 -12.08
C TYR A 401 40.87 24.90 -11.99
N SER A 402 40.00 25.69 -11.36
CA SER A 402 38.59 25.31 -11.21
C SER A 402 37.67 26.45 -11.63
N GLY A 403 36.59 26.08 -12.30
CA GLY A 403 35.54 26.97 -12.76
C GLY A 403 34.16 26.43 -12.39
N GLY A 404 33.33 27.29 -11.80
CA GLY A 404 31.97 26.92 -11.42
C GLY A 404 31.00 27.03 -12.60
N PHE A 405 30.74 28.26 -13.04
CA PHE A 405 29.74 28.55 -14.09
C PHE A 405 30.26 29.59 -15.09
N GLY A 406 30.44 29.24 -16.38
CA GLY A 406 30.85 30.19 -17.43
C GLY A 406 31.81 29.61 -18.47
N SER A 407 32.63 30.47 -19.09
CA SER A 407 33.70 30.07 -20.01
C SER A 407 35.07 30.20 -19.36
N PHE A 408 35.84 29.13 -19.35
CA PHE A 408 37.11 29.03 -18.65
C PHE A 408 38.20 28.67 -19.66
N THR A 409 39.16 29.58 -19.89
CA THR A 409 40.27 29.34 -20.83
C THR A 409 41.60 29.31 -20.09
N LEU A 410 42.37 28.23 -20.28
CA LEU A 410 43.77 28.13 -19.82
C LEU A 410 44.69 28.27 -21.04
N ASP A 411 45.39 29.38 -21.16
CA ASP A 411 46.31 29.66 -22.27
C ASP A 411 47.76 29.40 -21.88
N LEU A 412 48.30 28.26 -22.33
CA LEU A 412 49.67 27.82 -22.09
C LEU A 412 50.59 28.08 -23.29
N ARG A 413 50.15 28.76 -24.36
CA ARG A 413 50.90 28.88 -25.62
C ARG A 413 52.27 29.53 -25.49
N ASN A 414 52.46 30.36 -24.46
CA ASN A 414 53.72 31.07 -24.20
C ASN A 414 54.61 30.36 -23.17
N VAL A 415 54.25 29.17 -22.71
CA VAL A 415 54.97 28.46 -21.65
C VAL A 415 55.83 27.34 -22.22
N THR A 416 57.09 27.28 -21.79
CA THR A 416 58.01 26.17 -22.04
C THR A 416 58.22 25.38 -20.75
N LEU A 417 57.95 24.08 -20.79
CA LEU A 417 58.16 23.18 -19.65
C LEU A 417 59.66 22.91 -19.45
N THR A 418 60.11 23.00 -18.20
CA THR A 418 61.47 22.63 -17.79
C THR A 418 61.53 21.30 -17.04
N GLU A 419 60.38 20.84 -16.52
CA GLU A 419 60.19 19.62 -15.75
C GLU A 419 58.78 19.08 -15.96
N ASP A 420 58.57 17.81 -15.62
CA ASP A 420 57.26 17.18 -15.69
C ASP A 420 56.30 17.84 -14.69
N LYS A 421 55.08 18.16 -15.12
CA LYS A 421 54.09 18.83 -14.29
C LYS A 421 52.71 18.24 -14.48
N THR A 422 51.95 18.15 -13.40
CA THR A 422 50.55 17.73 -13.43
C THR A 422 49.66 18.93 -13.17
N VAL A 423 48.60 19.08 -13.97
CA VAL A 423 47.61 20.14 -13.84
C VAL A 423 46.22 19.54 -13.90
N ASP A 424 45.41 19.86 -12.89
CA ASP A 424 44.01 19.49 -12.83
C ASP A 424 43.14 20.68 -13.24
N VAL A 425 42.34 20.52 -14.28
CA VAL A 425 41.41 21.56 -14.79
C VAL A 425 39.99 21.05 -14.64
N SER A 426 39.21 21.67 -13.76
CA SER A 426 37.84 21.22 -13.46
C SER A 426 36.80 22.29 -13.80
N GLY A 427 35.75 21.88 -14.53
CA GLY A 427 34.61 22.72 -14.87
C GLY A 427 33.30 22.10 -14.41
N GLN A 428 32.48 22.86 -13.70
CA GLN A 428 31.18 22.36 -13.23
C GLN A 428 30.08 22.55 -14.27
N PHE A 429 29.91 23.79 -14.77
CA PHE A 429 28.92 24.17 -15.77
C PHE A 429 29.51 25.15 -16.79
N GLY A 430 29.58 24.75 -18.06
CA GLY A 430 29.96 25.64 -19.16
C GLY A 430 31.06 25.08 -20.06
N GLU A 431 31.96 25.94 -20.52
CA GLU A 431 32.98 25.59 -21.51
C GLU A 431 34.38 25.72 -20.91
N VAL A 432 35.20 24.68 -21.10
CA VAL A 432 36.61 24.68 -20.69
C VAL A 432 37.50 24.53 -21.92
N VAL A 433 38.33 25.54 -22.20
CA VAL A 433 39.25 25.53 -23.34
C VAL A 433 40.69 25.57 -22.83
N VAL A 434 41.52 24.61 -23.25
CA VAL A 434 42.96 24.60 -22.95
C VAL A 434 43.72 24.83 -24.26
N LEU A 435 44.52 25.89 -24.31
CA LEU A 435 45.35 26.25 -25.46
C LEU A 435 46.81 25.86 -25.19
N LEU A 436 47.35 24.98 -26.02
CA LEU A 436 48.68 24.42 -25.90
C LEU A 436 49.63 24.99 -26.97
N PRO A 437 50.93 25.14 -26.68
CA PRO A 437 51.94 25.39 -27.70
C PRO A 437 52.04 24.24 -28.72
N PRO A 438 52.56 24.49 -29.93
CA PRO A 438 52.67 23.46 -30.97
C PRO A 438 53.64 22.32 -30.61
N GLY A 439 54.73 22.61 -29.89
CA GLY A 439 55.80 21.64 -29.55
C GLY A 439 55.74 21.04 -28.15
N MET A 440 54.68 21.29 -27.36
CA MET A 440 54.60 20.82 -25.97
C MET A 440 54.13 19.36 -25.88
N ASN A 441 54.82 18.55 -25.07
CA ASN A 441 54.41 17.18 -24.74
C ASN A 441 53.31 17.20 -23.68
N VAL A 442 52.15 16.62 -23.99
CA VAL A 442 51.00 16.58 -23.09
C VAL A 442 50.43 15.18 -23.03
N ASP A 443 50.30 14.63 -21.82
CA ASP A 443 49.50 13.44 -21.56
C ASP A 443 48.11 13.88 -21.09
N LYS A 444 47.11 13.69 -21.95
CA LYS A 444 45.77 14.24 -21.73
C LYS A 444 44.78 13.17 -21.28
N HIS A 445 44.12 13.45 -20.17
CA HIS A 445 43.00 12.70 -19.63
C HIS A 445 41.79 13.62 -19.55
N CYS A 446 40.88 13.47 -20.50
CA CYS A 446 39.69 14.30 -20.59
C CYS A 446 38.44 13.50 -20.25
N THR A 447 37.66 13.95 -19.26
CA THR A 447 36.36 13.35 -18.97
C THR A 447 35.23 14.39 -18.98
N ALA A 448 34.15 14.06 -19.69
CA ALA A 448 32.91 14.83 -19.64
C ALA A 448 31.77 13.92 -19.15
N GLN A 449 31.12 14.26 -18.03
CA GLN A 449 29.98 13.46 -17.53
C GLN A 449 28.71 13.70 -18.35
N PHE A 450 28.40 14.97 -18.63
CA PHE A 450 27.22 15.40 -19.37
C PHE A 450 27.61 16.47 -20.40
N GLY A 451 28.09 15.99 -21.55
CA GLY A 451 28.45 16.81 -22.71
C GLY A 451 29.57 16.18 -23.51
N ASP A 452 30.38 16.99 -24.18
CA ASP A 452 31.38 16.53 -25.15
C ASP A 452 32.81 16.90 -24.71
N ALA A 453 33.71 15.91 -24.77
CA ALA A 453 35.15 16.11 -24.56
C ALA A 453 35.92 15.96 -25.87
N GLN A 454 36.42 17.07 -26.40
CA GLN A 454 37.22 17.11 -27.62
C GLN A 454 38.71 17.20 -27.29
N CYS A 455 39.32 16.05 -27.01
CA CYS A 455 40.75 15.94 -26.68
C CYS A 455 41.51 14.96 -27.59
N HIS A 456 40.96 14.58 -28.75
CA HIS A 456 41.38 13.40 -29.51
C HIS A 456 42.90 13.35 -29.84
N PRO A 457 43.56 12.17 -29.79
CA PRO A 457 43.25 10.97 -29.00
C PRO A 457 43.86 11.02 -27.59
N ASP A 458 43.20 10.45 -26.58
CA ASP A 458 43.74 10.38 -25.20
C ASP A 458 45.12 9.71 -25.12
N GLY A 459 45.95 10.18 -24.19
CA GLY A 459 47.34 9.73 -24.00
C GLY A 459 48.39 10.77 -24.38
N LEU A 460 49.65 10.32 -24.45
CA LEU A 460 50.80 11.19 -24.71
C LEU A 460 50.81 11.73 -26.16
N ASP A 461 50.78 13.05 -26.27
CA ASP A 461 50.82 13.81 -27.51
C ASP A 461 52.06 14.72 -27.51
N GLY A 462 53.06 14.36 -28.31
CA GLY A 462 54.35 15.06 -28.40
C GLY A 462 54.38 16.31 -29.28
N GLY A 463 53.24 16.71 -29.86
CA GLY A 463 53.19 17.91 -30.72
C GLY A 463 54.12 17.84 -31.94
N SER A 464 54.63 19.01 -32.38
CA SER A 464 55.48 19.14 -33.57
C SER A 464 56.90 18.62 -33.40
N ASP A 465 57.39 18.53 -32.16
CA ASP A 465 58.81 18.34 -31.86
C ASP A 465 59.12 16.90 -31.39
N GLY A 466 58.09 16.04 -31.30
CA GLY A 466 58.19 14.65 -30.87
C GLY A 466 58.08 14.49 -29.36
N THR A 467 58.23 13.26 -28.83
CA THR A 467 58.02 12.97 -27.40
C THR A 467 59.26 13.15 -26.52
N ASP A 468 60.33 13.76 -27.05
CA ASP A 468 61.59 13.94 -26.33
C ASP A 468 61.55 15.24 -25.54
N GLY A 469 61.23 15.17 -24.24
CA GLY A 469 61.18 16.34 -23.36
C GLY A 469 60.23 16.16 -22.16
N PRO A 470 60.15 17.17 -21.28
CA PRO A 470 59.27 17.16 -20.12
C PRO A 470 57.79 17.11 -20.54
N VAL A 471 56.98 16.37 -19.76
CA VAL A 471 55.58 16.06 -20.06
C VAL A 471 54.65 16.82 -19.12
N LEU A 472 53.60 17.42 -19.68
CA LEU A 472 52.47 17.96 -18.93
C LEU A 472 51.36 16.91 -18.83
N THR A 473 51.11 16.37 -17.64
CA THR A 473 49.92 15.55 -17.39
C THR A 473 48.73 16.48 -17.16
N LEU A 474 47.80 16.52 -18.11
CA LEU A 474 46.59 17.32 -18.06
C LEU A 474 45.39 16.44 -17.73
N ASN A 475 44.89 16.55 -16.49
CA ASN A 475 43.61 15.97 -16.11
C ASN A 475 42.56 17.05 -16.25
N ALA A 476 41.63 16.87 -17.16
CA ALA A 476 40.61 17.87 -17.41
C ALA A 476 39.22 17.23 -17.32
N ASP A 477 38.42 17.71 -16.37
CA ASP A 477 37.15 17.12 -15.99
C ASP A 477 36.03 18.16 -16.08
N VAL A 478 35.01 17.88 -16.91
CA VAL A 478 33.82 18.73 -17.02
C VAL A 478 32.57 17.94 -16.64
N ARG A 479 31.77 18.49 -15.72
CA ARG A 479 30.50 17.83 -15.33
C ARG A 479 29.40 18.08 -16.34
N PHE A 480 29.12 19.35 -16.64
CA PHE A 480 28.07 19.75 -17.56
C PHE A 480 28.60 20.77 -18.57
N GLY A 481 28.66 20.39 -19.84
CA GLY A 481 29.11 21.27 -20.93
C GLY A 481 30.21 20.65 -21.78
N SER A 482 31.05 21.48 -22.39
CA SER A 482 32.07 21.02 -23.33
C SER A 482 33.48 21.35 -22.86
N MET A 483 34.41 20.46 -23.22
CA MET A 483 35.83 20.74 -23.08
C MET A 483 36.54 20.58 -24.42
N GLU A 484 37.44 21.51 -24.71
CA GLU A 484 38.24 21.50 -25.93
C GLU A 484 39.71 21.72 -25.58
N VAL A 485 40.58 20.82 -26.03
CA VAL A 485 42.03 21.00 -25.95
C VAL A 485 42.56 21.25 -27.35
N ARG A 486 43.13 22.44 -27.58
CA ARG A 486 43.61 22.88 -28.89
C ARG A 486 45.08 23.20 -28.86
N ARG A 487 45.77 22.90 -29.96
CA ARG A 487 47.10 23.45 -30.25
C ARG A 487 46.95 24.74 -31.06
N GLY A 488 47.72 25.75 -30.67
CA GLY A 488 47.76 27.08 -31.29
C GLY A 488 48.84 27.25 -32.34
#